data_AF-A0A3N5HBL9-F1
#
_entry.id   AF-A0A3N5HBL9-F1
#
_cell.length_a   1.000
_cell.length_b   1.000
_cell.length_c   1.000
_cell.angle_alpha   90.00
_cell.angle_beta   90.00
_cell.angle_gamma   90.00
#
_symmetry.space_group_name_H-M   'P 1'
#
loop_
_entity.id
_entity.type
_entity.pdbx_description
1 polymer ?
#
loop_
_entity_poly.entity_id
_entity_poly.type
_entity_poly.pdbx_seq_one_letter_code
_entity_poly.pdbx_strand_id
1 'polypeptide(L)' 'MMRHPKAWLAILAAVLLLPVFVRHAIATEIWIFAIFGLGLNLLMGYTGLLSFGQATFFGSAAYVAGYILKYYGINV' A
#
# COMPACT_ATOMS: atom_id res chain seq x y z
N MET A 1 -12.97 -15.02 16.42
CA MET A 1 -12.48 -13.66 16.07
C MET A 1 -13.62 -12.69 15.73
N MET A 2 -14.73 -12.70 16.50
CA MET A 2 -15.92 -11.83 16.26
C MET A 2 -16.45 -11.26 17.58
N ARG A 3 -15.59 -10.63 18.40
CA ARG A 3 -16.03 -10.07 19.69
C ARG A 3 -16.58 -8.64 19.61
N HIS A 4 -16.28 -7.88 18.54
CA HIS A 4 -16.77 -6.50 18.37
C HIS A 4 -17.14 -6.17 16.91
N PRO A 5 -18.39 -6.43 16.47
CA PRO A 5 -18.84 -6.09 15.11
C PRO A 5 -18.73 -4.59 14.80
N LYS A 6 -18.83 -3.74 15.83
CA LYS A 6 -18.65 -2.28 15.74
C LYS A 6 -17.25 -1.87 15.27
N ALA A 7 -16.22 -2.64 15.66
CA ALA A 7 -14.84 -2.33 15.27
C ALA A 7 -14.60 -2.55 13.78
N TRP A 8 -15.16 -3.62 13.20
CA TRP A 8 -15.08 -3.89 11.77
C TRP A 8 -15.82 -2.84 10.95
N LEU A 9 -17.00 -2.40 11.42
CA LEU A 9 -17.75 -1.32 10.78
C LEU A 9 -16.98 0.01 10.84
N ALA A 10 -16.32 0.31 11.97
CA ALA A 10 -15.50 1.51 12.10
C ALA A 10 -14.29 1.50 11.13
N ILE A 11 -13.62 0.36 10.96
CA ILE A 11 -12.52 0.21 10.01
C ILE A 11 -13.02 0.39 8.57
N LEU A 12 -14.14 -0.23 8.21
CA LEU A 12 -14.75 -0.08 6.88
C LEU A 12 -15.10 1.37 6.57
N ALA A 13 -15.72 2.07 7.53
CA ALA A 13 -16.04 3.48 7.40
C ALA A 13 -14.77 4.34 7.26
N ALA A 14 -13.71 4.04 8.03
CA ALA A 14 -12.44 4.76 7.93
C ALA A 14 -11.77 4.57 6.56
N VAL A 15 -11.80 3.36 5.99
CA VAL A 15 -11.25 3.09 4.65
C VAL A 15 -12.04 3.83 3.57
N LEU A 16 -13.36 3.86 3.66
CA LEU A 16 -14.21 4.52 2.64
C LEU A 16 -14.13 6.05 2.71
N LEU A 17 -14.04 6.62 3.91
CA LEU A 17 -14.02 8.07 4.13
C LEU A 17 -12.63 8.68 4.07
N LEU A 18 -11.58 7.87 4.02
CA LEU A 18 -10.18 8.28 3.88
C LEU A 18 -9.96 9.44 2.87
N PRO A 19 -10.43 9.38 1.61
CA PRO A 19 -10.20 10.44 0.61
C PRO A 19 -10.90 11.77 0.94
N VAL A 20 -11.86 11.80 1.86
CA VAL A 20 -12.53 13.03 2.31
C VAL A 20 -11.66 13.81 3.29
N PHE A 21 -10.80 13.13 4.04
CA PHE A 21 -9.99 13.74 5.10
C PHE A 21 -8.53 14.00 4.70
N VAL A 22 -8.01 13.30 3.70
CA VAL A 22 -6.64 13.47 3.19
C VAL A 22 -6.62 13.76 1.70
N ARG A 23 -5.53 14.39 1.25
CA ARG A 23 -5.29 14.67 -0.17
C ARG A 23 -5.37 13.38 -0.98
N HIS A 24 -6.06 13.42 -2.12
CA HIS A 24 -6.29 12.28 -3.02
C HIS A 24 -5.02 11.44 -3.31
N ALA A 25 -3.87 12.10 -3.51
CA ALA A 25 -2.59 11.42 -3.73
C ALA A 25 -2.18 10.53 -2.55
N ILE A 26 -2.32 11.04 -1.32
CA ILE A 26 -1.96 10.33 -0.09
C ILE A 26 -2.98 9.22 0.20
N ALA A 27 -4.28 9.49 -0.01
CA ALA A 27 -5.32 8.47 0.16
C ALA A 27 -5.10 7.26 -0.75
N THR A 28 -4.77 7.52 -2.02
CA THR A 28 -4.46 6.47 -3.00
C THR A 28 -3.22 5.68 -2.59
N GLU A 29 -2.17 6.34 -2.13
CA GLU A 29 -0.95 5.69 -1.65
C GLU A 29 -1.22 4.78 -0.44
N ILE A 30 -2.01 5.24 0.53
CA ILE A 30 -2.43 4.43 1.69
C ILE A 30 -3.19 3.17 1.23
N TRP A 31 -4.15 3.30 0.32
CA TRP A 31 -4.91 2.15 -0.18
C TRP A 31 -4.04 1.15 -0.95
N ILE A 32 -3.10 1.63 -1.77
CA ILE A 32 -2.16 0.76 -2.49
C ILE A 32 -1.32 -0.05 -1.50
N PHE A 33 -0.73 0.59 -0.49
CA PHE A 33 0.07 -0.12 0.52
C PHE A 33 -0.76 -1.03 1.44
N ALA A 34 -2.02 -0.67 1.72
CA ALA A 34 -2.93 -1.52 2.46
C ALA A 34 -3.24 -2.82 1.71
N ILE A 35 -3.56 -2.73 0.41
CA ILE A 35 -3.81 -3.91 -0.45
C ILE A 35 -2.54 -4.75 -0.58
N PHE A 36 -1.37 -4.11 -0.73
CA PHE A 36 -0.08 -4.79 -0.72
C PHE A 36 0.13 -5.62 0.55
N GLY A 37 -0.09 -5.03 1.73
CA GLY A 37 0.06 -5.71 3.02
C GLY A 37 -0.94 -6.85 3.20
N LEU A 38 -2.19 -6.66 2.76
CA LEU A 38 -3.20 -7.70 2.75
C LEU A 38 -2.79 -8.89 1.87
N GLY A 39 -2.26 -8.63 0.67
CA GLY A 39 -1.75 -9.68 -0.20
C GLY A 39 -0.63 -10.51 0.46
N LEU A 40 0.30 -9.86 1.15
CA LEU A 40 1.34 -10.57 1.93
C LEU A 40 0.75 -11.38 3.08
N ASN A 41 -0.20 -10.82 3.83
CA ASN A 41 -0.89 -11.53 4.90
C ASN A 41 -1.65 -12.76 4.38
N LEU A 42 -2.27 -12.67 3.19
CA LEU A 42 -2.94 -13.79 2.56
C LEU A 42 -1.95 -14.87 2.12
N LEU A 43 -0.88 -14.52 1.42
CA LEU A 43 0.11 -15.51 0.98
C LEU A 43 0.81 -16.17 2.17
N MET A 44 1.30 -15.38 3.12
CA MET A 44 1.93 -15.90 4.32
C MET A 44 0.95 -16.75 5.16
N GLY A 45 -0.30 -16.30 5.29
CA GLY A 45 -1.32 -16.98 6.09
C GLY A 45 -1.88 -18.26 5.47
N TYR A 46 -2.05 -18.29 4.14
CA TYR A 46 -2.67 -19.43 3.45
C TYR A 46 -1.68 -20.39 2.80
N THR A 47 -0.57 -19.89 2.24
CA THR A 47 0.42 -20.73 1.54
C THR A 47 1.71 -20.91 2.33
N GLY A 48 1.95 -20.09 3.37
CA GLY A 48 3.20 -20.09 4.13
C GLY A 48 4.38 -19.47 3.38
N LEU A 49 4.15 -18.95 2.18
CA LEU A 49 5.20 -18.35 1.33
C LEU A 49 5.21 -16.83 1.47
N LEU A 50 6.40 -16.27 1.62
CA LEU A 50 6.62 -14.82 1.59
C LEU A 50 6.95 -14.38 0.15
N SER A 51 6.12 -13.51 -0.43
CA SER A 51 6.35 -12.96 -1.78
C SER A 51 7.19 -11.68 -1.71
N PHE A 52 8.45 -11.75 -2.14
CA PHE A 52 9.35 -10.59 -2.24
C PHE A 52 9.21 -9.81 -3.55
N GLY A 53 8.44 -10.32 -4.53
CA GLY A 53 8.36 -9.71 -5.86
C GLY A 53 7.96 -8.24 -5.81
N GLN A 54 6.97 -7.92 -4.98
CA GLN A 54 6.48 -6.55 -4.86
C GLN A 54 7.55 -5.59 -4.29
N ALA A 55 8.38 -6.03 -3.35
CA ALA A 55 9.49 -5.24 -2.82
C ALA A 55 10.60 -5.03 -3.88
N THR A 56 10.91 -6.07 -4.66
CA THR A 56 11.90 -5.98 -5.75
C THR A 56 11.45 -5.01 -6.85
N PHE A 57 10.17 -5.06 -7.25
CA PHE A 57 9.63 -4.13 -8.25
C PHE A 57 9.55 -2.70 -7.73
N PHE A 58 9.08 -2.49 -6.49
CA PHE A 58 9.03 -1.16 -5.90
C PHE A 58 10.42 -0.55 -5.72
N GLY A 59 11.40 -1.33 -5.25
CA GLY A 59 12.78 -0.89 -5.08
C GLY A 59 13.48 -0.57 -6.41
N SER A 60 13.32 -1.42 -7.43
CA SER A 60 13.91 -1.18 -8.75
C SER A 60 13.28 0.04 -9.44
N ALA A 61 11.96 0.22 -9.34
CA ALA A 61 11.28 1.40 -9.86
C ALA A 61 11.76 2.68 -9.16
N ALA A 62 11.89 2.66 -7.82
CA ALA A 62 12.40 3.80 -7.06
C ALA A 62 13.85 4.15 -7.43
N TYR A 63 14.71 3.13 -7.63
CA TYR A 63 16.08 3.34 -8.06
C TYR A 63 16.15 3.96 -9.46
N VAL A 64 15.39 3.43 -10.42
CA VAL A 64 15.33 3.97 -11.79
C VAL A 64 14.78 5.39 -11.78
N ALA A 65 13.71 5.66 -11.03
CA ALA A 65 13.14 7.01 -10.90
C ALA A 65 14.15 8.00 -10.32
N GLY A 66 14.86 7.63 -9.25
CA GLY A 66 15.91 8.45 -8.65
C GLY A 66 17.12 8.66 -9.57
N TYR A 67 17.51 7.62 -10.31
CA TYR A 67 18.57 7.72 -11.32
C TYR A 67 18.20 8.72 -12.41
N ILE A 68 16.98 8.63 -12.94
CA ILE A 68 16.48 9.55 -13.96
C ILE A 68 16.42 10.98 -13.40
N LEU A 69 15.87 11.17 -12.20
CA LEU A 69 15.79 12.48 -11.54
C LEU A 69 17.18 13.13 -11.40
N LYS A 70 18.19 12.34 -11.00
CA LYS A 70 19.56 12.80 -10.77
C LYS A 70 20.29 13.16 -12.07
N TYR A 71 20.16 12.36 -13.12
CA TYR A 71 21.00 12.48 -14.32
C TYR A 71 20.31 13.22 -15.48
N TYR A 72 18.98 13.16 -15.57
CA TYR A 72 18.21 13.79 -16.66
C TYR A 72 17.58 15.12 -16.25
N GLY A 73 17.79 15.60 -15.02
CA GLY A 73 17.34 16.92 -14.58
C GLY A 73 15.82 17.10 -14.70
N ILE A 74 15.05 16.04 -14.45
CA ILE A 74 13.59 16.15 -14.39
C ILE A 74 13.27 17.00 -13.16
N ASN A 75 12.75 18.21 -13.39
CA ASN A 75 12.24 19.04 -12.30
C ASN A 75 10.83 18.54 -11.97
N VAL A 76 10.70 17.87 -10.82
CA VAL A 76 9.43 17.44 -10.19
C VAL A 76 8.98 18.50 -9.20
#